data_AF-A0A6P0XWA5-F1
#
_entry.id   AF-A0A6P0XWA5-F1
#
_cell.length_a   1.000
_cell.length_b   1.000
_cell.length_c   1.000
_cell.angle_alpha   90.00
_cell.angle_beta   90.00
_cell.angle_gamma   90.00
#
_symmetry.space_group_name_H-M   'P 1'
#
loop_
_entity.id
_entity.type
_entity.pdbx_description
1 polymer ?
#
loop_
_entity_poly.entity_id
_entity_poly.type
_entity_poly.pdbx_seq_one_letter_code
_entity_poly.pdbx_strand_id
1 'polypeptide(L)'
;MTGWTKIRRSPDKLRQGNIEVDKKYRGKVGVSTNKGKLRITIPKSVSGKAGSFLSLGLTDNPENWKIARAKASLLESDILYERVDKTYDKYRVLKKVLAEKEITFLELFEQYA
;
A
#
# COMPACT_ATOMS: atom_id res chain seq x y z
N MET A 1 -37.96 53.96 8.75
CA MET A 1 -37.70 52.52 9.02
C MET A 1 -36.90 51.96 7.85
N THR A 2 -35.58 52.07 7.90
CA THR A 2 -34.68 51.62 6.82
C THR A 2 -34.07 50.29 7.25
N GLY A 3 -34.55 49.21 6.63
CA GLY A 3 -34.20 47.83 6.93
C GLY A 3 -32.73 47.53 6.69
N TRP A 4 -32.14 46.81 7.64
CA TRP A 4 -30.79 46.29 7.59
C TRP A 4 -30.72 45.08 6.66
N THR A 5 -29.69 45.00 5.83
CA THR A 5 -29.15 43.69 5.43
C THR A 5 -27.64 43.80 5.26
N LYS A 6 -26.91 43.56 6.36
CA LYS A 6 -25.47 43.32 6.33
C LYS A 6 -25.22 42.02 5.57
N ILE A 7 -24.78 42.12 4.32
CA ILE A 7 -24.21 40.99 3.58
C ILE A 7 -22.87 40.66 4.26
N ARG A 8 -22.87 39.67 5.15
CA ARG A 8 -21.63 39.06 5.65
C ARG A 8 -21.00 38.29 4.48
N ARG A 9 -20.03 38.88 3.80
CA ARG A 9 -19.12 38.12 2.94
C ARG A 9 -18.19 37.34 3.85
N SER A 10 -18.42 36.04 4.02
CA SER A 10 -17.41 35.14 4.56
C SER A 10 -16.20 35.15 3.62
N PRO A 11 -14.99 35.53 4.08
CA PRO A 11 -13.76 35.12 3.43
C PRO A 11 -13.50 33.64 3.79
N ASP A 12 -12.64 32.96 3.03
CA ASP A 12 -12.24 31.57 3.27
C ASP A 12 -13.15 30.49 2.67
N LYS A 13 -13.46 30.61 1.38
CA LYS A 13 -13.44 29.42 0.53
C LYS A 13 -12.01 29.22 0.03
N LEU A 14 -11.20 28.58 0.86
CA LEU A 14 -9.93 28.01 0.41
C LEU A 14 -10.23 27.15 -0.82
N ARG A 15 -9.58 27.51 -1.92
CA ARG A 15 -9.48 26.73 -3.15
C ARG A 15 -8.85 25.39 -2.78
N GLN A 16 -9.66 24.42 -2.36
CA GLN A 16 -9.29 23.03 -2.56
C GLN A 16 -9.36 22.85 -4.06
N GLY A 17 -8.20 23.00 -4.71
CA GLY A 17 -8.04 22.65 -6.10
C GLY A 17 -8.56 21.23 -6.24
N ASN A 18 -9.70 21.10 -6.93
CA ASN A 18 -10.06 19.84 -7.54
C ASN A 18 -8.93 19.57 -8.53
N ILE A 19 -7.93 18.82 -8.09
CA ILE A 19 -7.05 18.12 -9.00
C ILE A 19 -8.01 17.11 -9.64
N GLU A 20 -8.58 17.49 -10.77
CA GLU A 20 -9.32 16.57 -11.63
C GLU A 20 -8.27 15.64 -12.22
N VAL A 21 -7.92 14.65 -11.42
CA VAL A 21 -6.91 13.67 -11.76
C VAL A 21 -7.46 12.86 -12.91
N ASP A 22 -6.90 13.14 -14.09
CA ASP A 22 -7.26 12.55 -15.37
C ASP A 22 -7.64 11.06 -15.18
N LYS A 23 -8.88 10.70 -15.55
CA LYS A 23 -9.52 9.38 -15.28
C LYS A 23 -8.92 8.25 -16.13
N LYS A 24 -7.60 8.20 -16.20
CA LYS A 24 -6.81 7.17 -16.88
C LYS A 24 -5.60 6.78 -16.04
N TYR A 25 -5.79 6.63 -14.72
CA TYR A 25 -4.80 6.00 -13.84
C TYR A 25 -4.64 4.53 -14.20
N ARG A 26 -3.79 4.27 -15.21
CA ARG A 26 -3.29 2.96 -15.60
C ARG A 26 -2.40 2.45 -14.47
N GLY A 27 -3.00 1.87 -13.43
CA GLY A 27 -2.21 1.32 -12.35
C GLY A 27 -2.80 1.41 -10.95
N LYS A 28 -4.07 1.81 -10.77
CA LYS A 28 -4.65 1.91 -9.42
C LYS A 28 -4.56 0.57 -8.69
N VAL A 29 -3.85 0.56 -7.58
CA VAL A 29 -3.70 -0.62 -6.73
C VAL A 29 -4.66 -0.47 -5.56
N GLY A 30 -5.51 -1.48 -5.35
CA GLY A 30 -6.46 -1.49 -4.25
C GLY A 30 -6.01 -2.42 -3.13
N VAL A 31 -6.40 -2.12 -1.88
CA VAL A 31 -6.38 -3.10 -0.79
C VAL A 31 -7.80 -3.62 -0.60
N SER A 32 -7.96 -4.94 -0.54
CA SER A 32 -9.25 -5.58 -0.25
C SER A 32 -9.08 -6.71 0.77
N THR A 33 -10.15 -7.03 1.49
CA THR A 33 -10.21 -8.20 2.37
C THR A 33 -10.83 -9.39 1.63
N ASN A 34 -10.32 -10.59 1.87
CA ASN A 34 -10.92 -11.85 1.46
C ASN A 34 -10.81 -12.87 2.60
N LYS A 35 -11.95 -13.40 3.08
CA LYS A 35 -12.01 -14.38 4.19
C LYS A 35 -11.20 -13.93 5.42
N GLY A 36 -11.32 -12.65 5.80
CA GLY A 36 -10.60 -12.06 6.94
C GLY A 36 -9.10 -11.83 6.72
N LYS A 37 -8.58 -11.99 5.50
CA LYS A 37 -7.18 -11.72 5.15
C LYS A 37 -7.06 -10.56 4.17
N LEU A 38 -6.05 -9.72 4.36
CA LEU A 38 -5.76 -8.60 3.48
C LEU A 38 -5.02 -9.06 2.22
N ARG A 39 -5.42 -8.49 1.09
CA ARG A 39 -4.80 -8.70 -0.22
C ARG A 39 -4.71 -7.38 -0.99
N ILE A 40 -3.72 -7.30 -1.85
CA ILE A 40 -3.52 -6.20 -2.79
C ILE A 40 -4.06 -6.63 -4.15
N THR A 41 -4.92 -5.81 -4.75
CA THR A 41 -5.45 -6.01 -6.10
C THR A 41 -4.47 -5.43 -7.11
N ILE A 42 -4.01 -6.25 -8.04
CA ILE A 42 -3.06 -5.85 -9.08
C ILE A 42 -3.85 -5.45 -10.33
N PRO A 43 -3.53 -4.29 -10.93
CA PRO A 43 -4.18 -3.84 -12.16
C PRO A 43 -3.78 -4.72 -13.37
N LYS A 44 -4.74 -4.92 -14.28
CA LYS A 44 -4.56 -5.75 -15.50
C LYS A 44 -3.39 -5.29 -16.37
N SER A 45 -3.09 -3.99 -16.37
CA SER A 45 -1.97 -3.42 -17.13
C SER A 45 -0.61 -4.01 -16.74
N VAL A 46 -0.48 -4.51 -15.50
CA VAL A 46 0.79 -5.00 -14.94
C VAL A 46 0.82 -6.53 -14.96
N SER A 47 -0.26 -7.18 -14.52
CA SER A 47 -0.30 -8.65 -14.47
C SER A 47 -0.63 -9.32 -15.81
N GLY A 48 -1.14 -8.56 -16.78
CA GLY A 48 -1.72 -9.09 -18.02
C GLY A 48 -3.03 -9.87 -17.84
N LYS A 49 -3.46 -10.11 -16.60
CA LYS A 49 -4.65 -10.91 -16.25
C LYS A 49 -5.62 -10.08 -15.40
N ALA A 50 -6.89 -10.09 -15.77
CA ALA A 50 -7.93 -9.48 -14.94
C ALA A 50 -8.03 -10.20 -13.59
N GLY A 51 -8.30 -9.45 -12.51
CA GLY A 51 -8.52 -10.02 -11.19
C GLY A 51 -7.30 -10.62 -10.51
N SER A 52 -6.08 -10.28 -10.95
CA SER A 52 -4.87 -10.69 -10.25
C SER A 52 -4.78 -10.04 -8.88
N PHE A 53 -4.37 -10.80 -7.86
CA PHE A 53 -4.22 -10.31 -6.50
C PHE A 53 -2.98 -10.90 -5.85
N LEU A 54 -2.39 -10.13 -4.94
CA LEU A 54 -1.31 -10.56 -4.07
C LEU A 54 -1.84 -10.67 -2.64
N SER A 55 -1.84 -11.89 -2.09
CA SER A 55 -2.20 -12.09 -0.68
C SER A 55 -1.07 -11.62 0.22
N LEU A 56 -1.38 -10.81 1.24
CA LEU A 56 -0.41 -10.35 2.23
C LEU A 56 -0.29 -11.31 3.43
N GLY A 57 -1.25 -12.22 3.61
CA GLY A 57 -1.29 -13.13 4.76
C GLY A 57 -1.58 -12.45 6.10
N LEU A 58 -1.87 -11.14 6.10
CA LEU A 58 -2.25 -10.37 7.27
C LEU A 58 -3.74 -10.53 7.57
N THR A 59 -4.10 -10.56 8.86
CA THR A 59 -5.49 -10.52 9.31
C THR A 59 -6.08 -9.12 9.17
N ASP A 60 -7.40 -9.03 9.05
CA ASP A 60 -8.14 -7.76 9.03
C ASP A 60 -8.05 -7.07 10.40
N ASN A 61 -7.12 -6.12 10.53
CA ASN A 61 -6.89 -5.30 11.73
C ASN A 61 -6.45 -3.90 11.26
N PRO A 62 -6.91 -2.78 11.87
CA PRO A 62 -6.47 -1.42 11.52
C PRO A 62 -4.95 -1.23 11.36
N GLU A 63 -4.12 -1.90 12.17
CA GLU A 63 -2.65 -1.84 12.01
C GLU A 63 -2.18 -2.51 10.72
N ASN A 64 -2.69 -3.71 10.44
CA ASN A 64 -2.39 -4.45 9.22
C ASN A 64 -2.90 -3.71 7.98
N TRP A 65 -3.99 -2.96 8.09
CA TRP A 65 -4.48 -2.09 7.02
C TRP A 65 -3.49 -0.98 6.68
N LYS A 66 -2.83 -0.38 7.67
CA LYS A 66 -1.78 0.62 7.43
C LYS A 66 -0.61 0.00 6.66
N ILE A 67 -0.17 -1.19 7.06
CA ILE A 67 0.90 -1.94 6.38
C ILE A 67 0.49 -2.29 4.94
N ALA A 68 -0.73 -2.80 4.76
CA ALA A 68 -1.26 -3.18 3.45
C ALA A 68 -1.36 -1.97 2.51
N ARG A 69 -1.83 -0.82 3.02
CA ARG A 69 -1.87 0.44 2.25
C ARG A 69 -0.48 0.92 1.87
N ALA A 70 0.47 0.90 2.79
CA ALA A 70 1.86 1.29 2.49
C ALA A 70 2.47 0.40 1.39
N LYS A 71 2.23 -0.92 1.45
CA LYS A 71 2.65 -1.86 0.39
C LYS A 71 1.93 -1.62 -0.93
N ALA A 72 0.65 -1.28 -0.91
CA ALA A 72 -0.10 -0.92 -2.11
C ALA A 72 0.48 0.35 -2.75
N SER A 73 0.76 1.40 -1.97
CA SER A 73 1.38 2.63 -2.47
C SER A 73 2.80 2.39 -3.01
N LEU A 74 3.56 1.49 -2.39
CA LEU A 74 4.85 1.05 -2.94
C LEU A 74 4.68 0.41 -4.32
N LEU A 75 3.71 -0.48 -4.49
CA LEU A 75 3.41 -1.08 -5.79
C LEU A 75 2.95 -0.02 -6.80
N GLU A 76 2.12 0.94 -6.40
CA GLU A 76 1.72 2.06 -7.28
C GLU A 76 2.94 2.84 -7.76
N SER A 77 3.87 3.17 -6.87
CA SER A 77 5.11 3.86 -7.25
C SER A 77 5.95 3.03 -8.22
N ASP A 78 6.11 1.73 -7.97
CA ASP A 78 6.90 0.86 -8.84
C ASP A 78 6.24 0.67 -10.22
N ILE A 79 4.90 0.68 -10.29
CA ILE A 79 4.14 0.70 -11.56
C ILE A 79 4.40 1.99 -12.32
N LEU A 80 4.37 3.14 -11.65
CA LEU A 80 4.61 4.44 -12.27
C LEU A 80 6.03 4.56 -12.84
N TYR A 81 7.03 3.97 -12.17
CA TYR A 81 8.41 3.96 -12.63
C TYR A 81 8.76 2.76 -13.53
N GLU A 82 7.78 1.93 -13.90
CA GLU A 82 7.99 0.71 -14.70
C GLU A 82 9.04 -0.26 -14.11
N ARG A 83 9.21 -0.25 -12.79
CA ARG A 83 10.19 -1.05 -12.02
C ARG A 83 9.54 -2.22 -11.28
N VAL A 84 8.36 -2.64 -11.72
CA VAL A 84 7.62 -3.71 -11.04
C VAL A 84 8.37 -5.03 -11.18
N ASP A 85 8.67 -5.65 -10.05
CA ASP A 85 9.20 -7.01 -10.01
C ASP A 85 8.10 -8.01 -10.42
N LYS A 86 8.38 -8.83 -11.43
CA LYS A 86 7.45 -9.85 -11.95
C LYS A 86 7.11 -10.92 -10.89
N THR A 87 7.99 -11.15 -9.92
CA THR A 87 7.79 -12.14 -8.85
C THR A 87 6.85 -11.61 -7.75
N TYR A 88 6.70 -10.28 -7.66
CA TYR A 88 6.00 -9.58 -6.58
C TYR A 88 6.52 -9.87 -5.16
N ASP A 89 7.69 -10.50 -5.02
CA ASP A 89 8.20 -10.91 -3.70
C ASP A 89 8.54 -9.71 -2.80
N LYS A 90 8.96 -8.58 -3.39
CA LYS A 90 9.18 -7.30 -2.69
C LYS A 90 7.94 -6.81 -1.90
N TYR A 91 6.75 -7.12 -2.40
CA TYR A 91 5.49 -6.65 -1.82
C TYR A 91 4.88 -7.66 -0.85
N ARG A 92 5.36 -8.91 -0.86
CA ARG A 92 4.94 -9.90 0.13
C ARG A 92 5.43 -9.48 1.51
N VAL A 93 4.55 -9.60 2.50
CA VAL A 93 4.97 -9.60 3.90
C VAL A 93 5.53 -11.00 4.13
N LEU A 94 6.83 -11.16 3.88
CA LEU A 94 7.52 -12.36 4.33
C LEU A 94 7.32 -12.39 5.85
N LYS A 95 6.65 -13.43 6.36
CA LYS A 95 6.94 -13.90 7.71
C LYS A 95 8.40 -14.33 7.65
N LYS A 96 9.33 -13.39 7.81
CA LYS A 96 10.64 -13.75 8.29
C LYS A 96 10.38 -14.32 9.68
N VAL A 97 10.16 -15.63 9.72
CA VAL A 97 10.72 -16.43 10.79
C VAL A 97 12.21 -16.16 10.61
N LEU A 98 12.68 -15.08 11.23
CA LEU A 98 14.06 -15.05 11.67
C LEU A 98 14.07 -16.18 12.71
N ALA A 99 14.27 -17.40 12.22
CA ALA A 99 15.03 -18.35 13.00
C ALA A 99 16.41 -17.70 13.03
N GLU A 100 16.57 -16.74 13.96
CA GLU A 100 17.87 -16.43 14.48
C GLU A 100 18.36 -17.80 14.93
N LYS A 101 19.23 -18.41 14.13
CA LYS A 101 20.00 -19.53 14.64
C LYS A 101 20.76 -18.89 15.78
N GLU A 102 20.36 -19.18 17.01
CA GLU A 102 21.15 -18.92 18.19
C GLU A 102 22.41 -19.79 18.03
N ILE A 103 23.38 -19.30 17.25
CA ILE A 103 24.67 -19.96 17.09
C ILE A 103 25.31 -19.88 18.47
N THR A 104 25.51 -21.04 19.09
CA THR A 104 26.14 -21.10 20.41
C THR A 104 27.64 -20.84 20.25
N PHE A 105 28.28 -20.32 21.30
CA PHE A 105 29.72 -20.03 21.29
C PHE A 105 30.57 -21.26 20.91
N LEU A 106 30.14 -22.47 21.28
CA LEU A 106 30.81 -23.72 20.89
C LEU A 106 30.85 -23.92 19.37
N GLU A 107 29.72 -23.74 18.69
CA GLU A 107 29.65 -23.87 17.22
C GLU A 107 30.55 -22.83 16.52
N LEU A 108 30.66 -21.63 17.09
CA LEU A 108 31.52 -20.57 16.57
C LEU A 108 33.02 -20.92 16.74
N PHE A 109 33.37 -21.55 17.85
CA PHE A 109 34.75 -21.93 18.17
C PHE A 109 35.24 -23.09 17.28
N GLU A 110 34.42 -24.11 17.08
CA GLU A 110 34.77 -25.26 16.22
C GLU A 110 34.98 -24.89 14.75
N GLN A 111 34.32 -23.83 14.25
CA GLN A 111 34.45 -23.40 12.85
C GLN A 111 35.77 -22.68 12.55
N TYR A 112 36.39 -22.05 13.56
CA TYR A 112 37.56 -21.17 13.40
C TYR A 112 38.81 -21.60 14.19
N ALA A 113 38.75 -22.73 14.89
CA ALA A 113 39.90 -23.39 15.50
C ALA A 113 40.54 -24.39 14.53
#